data_AF-A0A2V7WCD8-F1
#
_entry.id   AF-A0A2V7WCD8-F1
#
_cell.length_a   1.000
_cell.length_b   1.000
_cell.length_c   1.000
_cell.angle_alpha   90.00
_cell.angle_beta   90.00
_cell.angle_gamma   90.00
#
_symmetry.space_group_name_H-M   'P 1'
#
loop_
_entity.id
_entity.type
_entity.pdbx_description
1 polymer ?
#
loop_
_entity_poly.entity_id
_entity_poly.type
_entity_poly.pdbx_seq_one_letter_code
_entity_poly.pdbx_strand_id
1 'polypeptide(L)'
;MQLGAMTIANVPVAVMPDDKMRLLISGKKEFKMDFLLGAHLLKEFRIELDFRHGNATFSRILASARRPVGDQNLFIEGFRPSVRGTINRRGWFTFILDTGSEVTFLNQKHLTSLPIQEFAPKVHNATLQGLGGAKKHGAKVENVEVGVDRWAGTFRTLPMYDSAENEKSVGIVGENYLKNFDVVIDFGRMRVDLAPIALMVAPQEIEPLTPDSPSRQVPP
;
A
#
# COMPACT_ATOMS: atom_id res chain seq x y z
N MET A 1 6.54 4.88 -25.20
CA MET A 1 7.20 4.90 -23.88
C MET A 1 8.29 3.85 -23.85
N GLN A 2 9.37 4.06 -23.11
CA GLN A 2 10.39 3.04 -22.86
C GLN A 2 10.42 2.72 -21.35
N LEU A 3 10.54 1.44 -20.99
CA LEU A 3 10.62 0.94 -19.62
C LEU A 3 11.76 -0.08 -19.56
N GLY A 4 12.94 0.36 -19.11
CA GLY A 4 14.18 -0.39 -19.23
C GLY A 4 14.47 -0.76 -20.69
N ALA A 5 14.66 -2.04 -20.98
CA ALA A 5 14.88 -2.56 -22.33
C ALA A 5 13.59 -2.69 -23.18
N MET A 6 12.39 -2.44 -22.63
CA MET A 6 11.13 -2.60 -23.35
C MET A 6 10.60 -1.29 -23.95
N THR A 7 10.31 -1.30 -25.25
CA THR A 7 9.53 -0.26 -25.91
C THR A 7 8.04 -0.61 -25.87
N ILE A 8 7.23 0.26 -25.28
CA ILE A 8 5.77 0.11 -25.17
C ILE A 8 5.10 1.22 -26.00
N ALA A 9 4.42 0.83 -27.07
CA ALA A 9 3.68 1.71 -27.97
C ALA A 9 2.20 1.83 -27.57
N ASN A 10 1.53 2.87 -28.07
CA ASN A 10 0.08 3.09 -27.95
C ASN A 10 -0.47 3.07 -26.50
N VAL A 11 0.36 3.47 -25.54
CA VAL A 11 -0.02 3.63 -24.13
C VAL A 11 -0.77 4.97 -23.97
N PRO A 12 -2.00 5.00 -23.41
CA PRO A 12 -2.64 6.25 -23.01
C PRO A 12 -1.84 6.91 -21.88
N VAL A 13 -1.52 8.20 -22.04
CA VAL A 13 -0.77 9.00 -21.05
C VAL A 13 -1.62 10.21 -20.64
N ALA A 14 -1.76 10.42 -19.34
CA ALA A 14 -2.23 11.68 -18.79
C ALA A 14 -1.02 12.56 -18.44
N VAL A 15 -0.98 13.79 -18.95
CA VAL A 15 -0.01 14.80 -18.53
C VAL A 15 -0.65 15.65 -17.45
N MET A 16 0.03 15.77 -16.31
CA MET A 16 -0.46 16.53 -15.15
C MET A 16 0.51 17.66 -14.80
N PRO A 17 0.00 18.82 -14.33
CA PRO A 17 0.86 19.89 -13.83
C PRO A 17 1.76 19.43 -12.67
N ASP A 18 2.95 20.03 -12.61
CA ASP A 18 4.01 19.71 -11.66
C ASP A 18 3.54 19.77 -10.19
N ASP A 19 2.60 20.68 -9.87
CA ASP A 19 2.02 20.86 -8.53
C ASP A 19 1.15 19.66 -8.07
N LYS A 20 0.61 18.87 -9.01
CA LYS A 20 -0.18 17.67 -8.70
C LYS A 20 0.66 16.42 -8.48
N MET A 21 1.90 16.44 -8.95
CA MET A 21 2.87 15.34 -8.91
C MET A 21 3.80 15.41 -7.67
N ARG A 22 3.45 16.22 -6.66
CA ARG A 22 4.18 16.37 -5.40
C ARG A 22 3.38 15.84 -4.21
N LEU A 23 4.09 15.19 -3.29
CA LEU A 23 3.60 14.82 -1.96
C LEU A 23 4.37 15.62 -0.90
N LEU A 24 3.68 16.09 0.14
CA LEU A 24 4.32 16.62 1.33
C LEU A 24 4.38 15.51 2.37
N ILE A 25 5.58 15.00 2.63
CA ILE A 25 5.88 14.03 3.66
C ILE A 25 6.04 14.77 5.00
N SER A 26 5.90 14.04 6.11
CA SER A 26 6.12 14.58 7.46
C SER A 26 7.47 15.32 7.57
N GLY A 27 7.52 16.37 8.39
CA GLY A 27 8.69 17.25 8.48
C GLY A 27 8.86 18.22 7.29
N LYS A 28 7.80 18.50 6.53
CA LYS A 28 7.76 19.43 5.37
C LYS A 28 8.68 19.04 4.19
N LYS A 29 9.09 17.78 4.08
CA LYS A 29 9.84 17.30 2.91
C LYS A 29 8.90 17.13 1.72
N GLU A 30 9.22 17.78 0.61
CA GLU A 30 8.51 17.60 -0.66
C GLU A 30 9.12 16.42 -1.43
N PHE A 31 8.28 15.43 -1.77
CA PHE A 31 8.64 14.33 -2.65
C PHE A 31 7.99 14.56 -4.01
N LYS A 32 8.82 14.82 -5.03
CA LYS A 32 8.37 14.96 -6.42
C LYS A 32 8.40 13.60 -7.11
N MET A 33 7.36 13.28 -7.86
CA MET A 33 7.38 12.21 -8.86
C MET A 33 7.36 12.83 -10.25
N ASP A 34 8.23 12.40 -11.15
CA ASP A 34 8.15 12.83 -12.56
C ASP A 34 7.22 11.93 -13.39
N PHE A 35 6.84 10.76 -12.86
CA PHE A 35 6.06 9.75 -13.58
C PHE A 35 5.30 8.79 -12.65
N LEU A 36 4.19 8.20 -13.14
CA LEU A 36 3.39 7.19 -12.45
C LEU A 36 2.92 6.11 -13.44
N LEU A 37 3.09 4.83 -13.09
CA LEU A 37 2.57 3.69 -13.87
C LEU A 37 1.21 3.24 -13.34
N GLY A 38 0.13 3.60 -14.06
CA GLY A 38 -1.23 3.18 -13.70
C GLY A 38 -1.47 1.67 -13.86
N ALA A 39 -2.27 1.10 -12.96
CA ALA A 39 -2.59 -0.34 -12.91
C ALA A 39 -3.09 -0.93 -14.24
N HIS A 40 -3.74 -0.12 -15.08
CA HIS A 40 -4.19 -0.52 -16.42
C HIS A 40 -3.07 -0.98 -17.36
N LEU A 41 -1.83 -0.46 -17.20
CA LEU A 41 -0.65 -0.96 -17.91
C LEU A 41 0.07 -2.05 -17.11
N LEU A 42 0.15 -1.92 -15.78
CA LEU A 42 0.81 -2.89 -14.91
C LEU A 42 0.25 -4.32 -15.08
N LYS A 43 -1.06 -4.46 -15.32
CA LYS A 43 -1.70 -5.76 -15.57
C LYS A 43 -1.21 -6.53 -16.81
N GLU A 44 -0.40 -5.92 -17.68
CA GLU A 44 0.25 -6.57 -18.83
C GLU A 44 1.60 -7.25 -18.48
N PHE A 45 2.03 -7.17 -17.22
CA PHE A 45 3.31 -7.71 -16.74
C PHE A 45 3.14 -8.61 -15.50
N ARG A 46 4.03 -9.60 -15.37
CA ARG A 46 4.46 -10.09 -14.06
C ARG A 46 5.51 -9.12 -13.56
N ILE A 47 5.33 -8.64 -12.33
CA ILE A 47 6.15 -7.59 -11.72
C ILE A 47 6.88 -8.20 -10.53
N GLU A 48 8.17 -7.93 -10.40
CA GLU A 48 9.00 -8.34 -9.27
C GLU A 48 9.57 -7.08 -8.63
N LEU A 49 9.29 -6.87 -7.35
CA LEU A 49 9.69 -5.67 -6.60
C LEU A 49 10.69 -6.05 -5.52
N ASP A 50 11.86 -5.44 -5.57
CA ASP A 50 12.92 -5.54 -4.56
C ASP A 50 13.13 -4.16 -3.93
N PHE A 51 12.39 -3.92 -2.85
CA PHE A 51 12.39 -2.66 -2.11
C PHE A 51 13.74 -2.33 -1.45
N ARG A 52 14.65 -3.30 -1.29
CA ARG A 52 15.99 -3.07 -0.72
C ARG A 52 16.89 -2.29 -1.66
N HIS A 53 16.79 -2.61 -2.96
CA HIS A 53 17.62 -2.03 -4.01
C HIS A 53 16.86 -1.02 -4.88
N GLY A 54 15.59 -0.75 -4.56
CA GLY A 54 14.73 0.15 -5.34
C GLY A 54 14.37 -0.39 -6.74
N ASN A 55 14.47 -1.70 -6.94
CA ASN A 55 14.37 -2.32 -8.26
C ASN A 55 12.96 -2.86 -8.54
N ALA A 56 12.50 -2.68 -9.79
CA ALA A 56 11.28 -3.27 -10.30
C ALA A 56 11.54 -3.94 -11.66
N THR A 57 11.37 -5.27 -11.73
CA THR A 57 11.51 -6.05 -12.97
C THR A 57 10.14 -6.34 -13.56
N PHE A 58 9.98 -6.08 -14.87
CA PHE A 58 8.72 -6.22 -15.60
C PHE A 58 8.85 -7.27 -16.70
N SER A 59 8.17 -8.41 -16.53
CA SER A 59 8.14 -9.50 -17.51
C SER A 59 6.79 -9.51 -18.23
N ARG A 60 6.75 -9.28 -19.55
CA ARG A 60 5.49 -9.20 -20.32
C ARG A 60 4.71 -10.52 -20.26
N ILE A 61 3.43 -10.46 -19.89
CA ILE A 61 2.52 -11.61 -19.95
C ILE A 61 2.03 -11.80 -21.39
N LEU A 62 2.19 -13.00 -21.94
CA LEU A 62 1.58 -13.39 -23.21
C LEU A 62 0.11 -13.81 -22.99
N ALA A 63 -0.76 -13.54 -23.96
CA ALA A 63 -2.19 -13.84 -23.85
C ALA A 63 -2.47 -15.32 -23.53
N SER A 64 -1.68 -16.26 -24.08
CA SER A 64 -1.75 -17.70 -23.83
C SER A 64 -1.37 -18.13 -22.39
N ALA A 65 -0.63 -17.27 -21.69
CA ALA A 65 -0.17 -17.47 -20.30
C ALA A 65 -1.10 -16.84 -19.25
N ARG A 66 -2.14 -16.10 -19.67
CA ARG A 66 -3.18 -15.60 -18.75
C ARG A 66 -4.09 -16.74 -18.31
N ARG A 67 -3.78 -17.35 -17.17
CA ARG A 67 -4.47 -18.50 -16.57
C ARG A 67 -4.47 -18.33 -15.04
N PRO A 68 -5.56 -17.80 -14.46
CA PRO A 68 -5.70 -17.69 -13.01
C PRO A 68 -5.50 -19.05 -12.33
N VAL A 69 -4.74 -19.09 -11.23
CA VAL A 69 -4.52 -20.34 -10.47
C VAL A 69 -5.64 -20.60 -9.44
N GLY A 70 -5.83 -21.86 -9.06
CA GLY A 70 -6.90 -22.25 -8.11
C GLY A 70 -6.73 -21.62 -6.72
N ASP A 71 -5.50 -21.28 -6.35
CA ASP A 71 -5.09 -20.54 -5.15
C ASP A 71 -4.78 -19.06 -5.46
N GLN A 72 -5.51 -18.46 -6.42
CA GLN A 72 -5.43 -17.03 -6.70
C GLN A 72 -5.77 -16.19 -5.46
N ASN A 73 -5.04 -15.09 -5.29
CA ASN A 73 -5.22 -14.15 -4.19
C ASN A 73 -5.23 -12.67 -4.66
N LEU A 74 -5.03 -12.41 -5.96
CA LEU A 74 -5.10 -11.08 -6.58
C LEU A 74 -6.39 -10.97 -7.40
N PHE A 75 -7.03 -9.81 -7.37
CA PHE A 75 -8.25 -9.47 -8.09
C PHE A 75 -8.11 -8.07 -8.70
N ILE A 76 -9.04 -7.70 -9.59
CA ILE A 76 -9.14 -6.33 -10.12
C ILE A 76 -10.60 -5.87 -10.01
N GLU A 77 -10.85 -4.81 -9.26
CA GLU A 77 -12.17 -4.18 -9.14
C GLU A 77 -12.08 -2.70 -9.51
N GLY A 78 -12.80 -2.28 -10.56
CA GLY A 78 -12.78 -0.88 -11.04
C GLY A 78 -11.38 -0.40 -11.42
N PHE A 79 -10.61 -1.24 -12.12
CA PHE A 79 -9.19 -1.05 -12.46
C PHE A 79 -8.19 -0.98 -11.28
N ARG A 80 -8.65 -1.11 -10.03
CA ARG A 80 -7.77 -1.19 -8.85
C ARG A 80 -7.41 -2.65 -8.57
N PRO A 81 -6.11 -3.00 -8.48
CA PRO A 81 -5.71 -4.32 -8.02
C PRO A 81 -6.02 -4.45 -6.53
N SER A 82 -6.50 -5.62 -6.12
CA SER A 82 -6.82 -5.91 -4.73
C SER A 82 -6.39 -7.32 -4.35
N VAL A 83 -5.97 -7.51 -3.10
CA VAL A 83 -5.38 -8.74 -2.60
C VAL A 83 -6.21 -9.33 -1.46
N ARG A 84 -6.28 -10.67 -1.43
CA ARG A 84 -6.83 -11.46 -0.33
C ARG A 84 -5.96 -11.31 0.91
N GLY A 85 -6.57 -10.97 2.04
CA GLY A 85 -5.89 -10.88 3.31
C GLY A 85 -6.72 -11.29 4.51
N THR A 86 -6.12 -11.16 5.69
CA THR A 86 -6.74 -11.42 7.00
C THR A 86 -6.48 -10.25 7.96
N ILE A 87 -7.27 -10.15 9.01
CA ILE A 87 -7.03 -9.23 10.13
C ILE A 87 -6.91 -10.06 11.41
N ASN A 88 -5.84 -9.89 12.17
CA ASN A 88 -5.57 -10.64 13.41
C ASN A 88 -5.65 -12.18 13.21
N ARG A 89 -5.14 -12.67 12.06
CA ARG A 89 -5.28 -14.06 11.53
C ARG A 89 -6.73 -14.57 11.37
N ARG A 90 -7.74 -13.71 11.48
CA ARG A 90 -9.17 -14.05 11.36
C ARG A 90 -9.80 -13.41 10.12
N GLY A 91 -10.91 -14.00 9.68
CA GLY A 91 -11.67 -13.56 8.51
C GLY A 91 -10.90 -13.73 7.19
N TRP A 92 -11.58 -13.46 6.07
CA TRP A 92 -11.00 -13.42 4.73
C TRP A 92 -11.52 -12.14 4.07
N PHE A 93 -10.64 -11.16 3.87
CA PHE A 93 -10.98 -9.80 3.47
C PHE A 93 -10.25 -9.39 2.18
N THR A 94 -10.75 -8.33 1.54
CA THR A 94 -10.13 -7.72 0.35
C THR A 94 -9.46 -6.40 0.75
N PHE A 95 -8.21 -6.21 0.36
CA PHE A 95 -7.47 -4.95 0.51
C PHE A 95 -7.09 -4.43 -0.87
N ILE A 96 -7.05 -3.11 -1.09
CA ILE A 96 -6.41 -2.55 -2.28
C ILE A 96 -4.90 -2.82 -2.18
N LEU A 97 -4.27 -3.27 -3.27
CA LEU A 97 -2.82 -3.41 -3.34
C LEU A 97 -2.24 -2.13 -3.96
N ASP A 98 -1.60 -1.27 -3.15
CA ASP A 98 -1.14 0.04 -3.62
C ASP A 98 0.36 0.23 -3.37
N THR A 99 1.16 -0.05 -4.41
CA THR A 99 2.60 0.17 -4.42
C THR A 99 2.99 1.66 -4.51
N GLY A 100 2.02 2.56 -4.68
CA GLY A 100 2.20 4.02 -4.61
C GLY A 100 1.88 4.61 -3.23
N SER A 101 1.38 3.79 -2.29
CA SER A 101 1.12 4.21 -0.92
C SER A 101 2.26 3.77 0.00
N GLU A 102 2.98 4.73 0.61
CA GLU A 102 3.99 4.47 1.64
C GLU A 102 3.41 3.66 2.83
N VAL A 103 2.11 3.83 3.10
CA VAL A 103 1.45 3.40 4.33
C VAL A 103 0.28 2.44 4.04
N THR A 104 0.25 1.34 4.81
CA THR A 104 -0.91 0.43 4.92
C THR A 104 -2.01 1.09 5.77
N PHE A 105 -3.26 0.96 5.35
CA PHE A 105 -4.43 1.61 5.95
C PHE A 105 -5.60 0.64 6.18
N LEU A 106 -6.50 0.97 7.10
CA LEU A 106 -7.87 0.41 7.12
C LEU A 106 -8.92 1.42 6.66
N ASN A 107 -9.99 0.92 6.07
CA ASN A 107 -11.17 1.67 5.70
C ASN A 107 -12.10 1.75 6.93
N GLN A 108 -12.30 2.95 7.48
CA GLN A 108 -13.01 3.16 8.75
C GLN A 108 -14.45 2.60 8.73
N LYS A 109 -15.09 2.54 7.56
CA LYS A 109 -16.47 2.02 7.41
C LYS A 109 -16.60 0.53 7.73
N HIS A 110 -15.51 -0.24 7.61
CA HIS A 110 -15.50 -1.68 7.91
C HIS A 110 -15.07 -2.01 9.35
N LEU A 111 -14.67 -1.03 10.17
CA LEU A 111 -14.15 -1.28 11.52
C LEU A 111 -15.14 -2.06 12.42
N THR A 112 -16.45 -1.91 12.19
CA THR A 112 -17.51 -2.65 12.89
C THR A 112 -17.67 -4.12 12.48
N SER A 113 -17.12 -4.53 11.33
CA SER A 113 -17.10 -5.93 10.86
C SER A 113 -15.74 -6.62 11.00
N LEU A 114 -14.68 -5.86 11.32
CA LEU A 114 -13.33 -6.41 11.50
C LEU A 114 -13.10 -6.97 12.93
N PRO A 115 -12.31 -8.06 13.07
CA PRO A 115 -12.02 -8.72 14.35
C PRO A 115 -10.95 -7.96 15.16
N ILE A 116 -11.20 -6.68 15.43
CA ILE A 116 -10.29 -5.74 16.12
C ILE A 116 -10.91 -5.24 17.45
N GLN A 117 -12.24 -5.35 17.61
CA GLN A 117 -12.98 -4.77 18.74
C GLN A 117 -12.60 -5.33 20.12
N GLU A 118 -11.97 -6.52 20.17
CA GLU A 118 -11.48 -7.17 21.41
C GLU A 118 -10.46 -6.32 22.19
N PHE A 119 -9.88 -5.28 21.59
CA PHE A 119 -8.77 -4.49 22.18
C PHE A 119 -9.08 -3.00 22.43
N ALA A 120 -10.35 -2.58 22.42
CA ALA A 120 -10.81 -1.24 22.80
C ALA A 120 -9.95 -0.07 22.21
N PRO A 121 -9.92 0.08 20.89
CA PRO A 121 -8.85 0.81 20.21
C PRO A 121 -8.86 2.32 20.48
N LYS A 122 -7.70 2.85 20.90
CA LYS A 122 -7.52 4.31 21.06
C LYS A 122 -7.46 4.99 19.70
N VAL A 123 -8.59 5.60 19.32
CA VAL A 123 -8.69 6.42 18.12
C VAL A 123 -7.92 7.72 18.31
N HIS A 124 -6.75 7.79 17.68
CA HIS A 124 -5.91 8.99 17.61
C HIS A 124 -6.04 9.67 16.24
N ASN A 125 -6.05 11.00 16.23
CA ASN A 125 -6.05 11.78 14.99
C ASN A 125 -4.74 11.62 14.23
N ALA A 126 -4.84 11.51 12.90
CA ALA A 126 -3.73 11.47 11.95
C ALA A 126 -4.04 12.35 10.74
N THR A 127 -3.01 12.89 10.10
CA THR A 127 -3.14 13.59 8.81
C THR A 127 -2.60 12.68 7.71
N LEU A 128 -3.47 12.30 6.78
CA LEU A 128 -3.14 11.49 5.61
C LEU A 128 -3.10 12.39 4.38
N GLN A 129 -2.08 12.30 3.54
CA GLN A 129 -1.99 13.11 2.32
C GLN A 129 -1.90 12.24 1.07
N GLY A 130 -2.82 12.44 0.13
CA GLY A 130 -2.81 11.80 -1.18
C GLY A 130 -2.17 12.66 -2.27
N LEU A 131 -2.04 12.08 -3.47
CA LEU A 131 -1.68 12.76 -4.71
C LEU A 131 -2.56 14.02 -4.93
N GLY A 132 -1.97 15.08 -5.50
CA GLY A 132 -2.65 16.36 -5.64
C GLY A 132 -2.83 17.17 -4.35
N GLY A 133 -2.22 16.75 -3.23
CA GLY A 133 -2.17 17.53 -1.98
C GLY A 133 -3.37 17.38 -1.05
N ALA A 134 -4.29 16.45 -1.35
CA ALA A 134 -5.50 16.24 -0.56
C ALA A 134 -5.17 15.69 0.85
N LYS A 135 -5.32 16.54 1.87
CA LYS A 135 -5.17 16.16 3.29
C LYS A 135 -6.50 15.68 3.87
N LYS A 136 -6.56 14.43 4.30
CA LYS A 136 -7.65 13.87 5.11
C LYS A 136 -7.22 13.77 6.58
N HIS A 137 -8.11 14.16 7.48
CA HIS A 137 -8.03 13.74 8.87
C HIS A 137 -8.49 12.28 8.95
N GLY A 138 -7.70 11.43 9.58
CA GLY A 138 -7.97 10.01 9.75
C GLY A 138 -7.85 9.59 11.22
N ALA A 139 -8.50 8.50 11.56
CA ALA A 139 -8.33 7.82 12.84
C ALA A 139 -7.08 6.91 12.82
N LYS A 140 -6.73 6.34 13.98
CA LYS A 140 -5.81 5.20 14.10
C LYS A 140 -6.44 4.09 14.92
N VAL A 141 -5.93 2.87 14.78
CA VAL A 141 -6.26 1.73 15.61
C VAL A 141 -4.97 1.04 16.07
N GLU A 142 -4.91 0.59 17.32
CA GLU A 142 -3.72 -0.01 17.92
C GLU A 142 -3.67 -1.54 17.71
N ASN A 143 -2.45 -2.10 17.68
CA ASN A 143 -2.16 -3.54 17.74
C ASN A 143 -2.93 -4.42 16.72
N VAL A 144 -2.98 -3.99 15.45
CA VAL A 144 -3.60 -4.76 14.36
C VAL A 144 -2.55 -5.56 13.62
N GLU A 145 -2.79 -6.85 13.42
CA GLU A 145 -2.04 -7.64 12.45
C GLU A 145 -2.78 -7.70 11.10
N VAL A 146 -2.10 -7.34 10.02
CA VAL A 146 -2.60 -7.48 8.64
C VAL A 146 -1.88 -8.65 7.98
N GLY A 147 -2.62 -9.56 7.36
CA GLY A 147 -2.05 -10.72 6.65
C GLY A 147 -2.37 -10.76 5.16
N VAL A 148 -1.46 -11.31 4.36
CA VAL A 148 -1.55 -11.54 2.91
C VAL A 148 -0.91 -12.90 2.59
N ASP A 149 -1.59 -13.75 1.80
CA ASP A 149 -1.26 -15.18 1.65
C ASP A 149 -1.10 -15.84 3.05
N ARG A 150 0.06 -16.46 3.33
CA ARG A 150 0.41 -17.07 4.62
C ARG A 150 1.09 -16.11 5.60
N TRP A 151 1.44 -14.90 5.17
CA TRP A 151 2.28 -13.97 5.91
C TRP A 151 1.44 -12.93 6.64
N ALA A 152 1.98 -12.37 7.73
CA ALA A 152 1.31 -11.34 8.50
C ALA A 152 2.32 -10.39 9.16
N GLY A 153 1.92 -9.13 9.31
CA GLY A 153 2.74 -8.06 9.89
C GLY A 153 1.93 -7.26 10.92
N THR A 154 2.55 -7.02 12.08
CA THR A 154 1.91 -6.37 13.23
C THR A 154 2.16 -4.87 13.23
N PHE A 155 1.09 -4.09 13.27
CA PHE A 155 1.10 -2.64 13.33
C PHE A 155 0.72 -2.16 14.73
N ARG A 156 1.70 -1.60 15.47
CA ARG A 156 1.45 -0.96 16.79
C ARG A 156 0.38 0.12 16.68
N THR A 157 0.41 0.93 15.62
CA THR A 157 -0.71 1.79 15.21
C THR A 157 -0.91 1.70 13.71
N LEU A 158 -2.13 1.41 13.26
CA LEU A 158 -2.53 1.36 11.86
C LEU A 158 -3.50 2.52 11.58
N PRO A 159 -3.17 3.47 10.68
CA PRO A 159 -4.06 4.58 10.36
C PRO A 159 -5.28 4.14 9.55
N MET A 160 -6.35 4.94 9.61
CA MET A 160 -7.62 4.68 8.97
C MET A 160 -8.07 5.85 8.09
N TYR A 161 -8.68 5.55 6.94
CA TYR A 161 -9.24 6.52 6.01
C TYR A 161 -10.75 6.37 5.89
N ASP A 162 -11.43 7.48 5.61
CA ASP A 162 -12.81 7.45 5.13
C ASP A 162 -12.85 7.35 3.59
N SER A 163 -13.78 6.54 3.08
CA SER A 163 -13.86 6.02 1.71
C SER A 163 -15.15 6.45 1.00
N ALA A 164 -15.33 6.06 -0.26
CA ALA A 164 -16.65 6.16 -0.91
C ALA A 164 -17.66 5.20 -0.23
N GLU A 165 -18.97 5.36 -0.43
CA GLU A 165 -19.97 4.49 0.20
C GLU A 165 -19.88 3.03 -0.28
N ASN A 166 -19.51 2.82 -1.55
CA ASN A 166 -19.50 1.51 -2.19
C ASN A 166 -18.13 0.80 -2.15
N GLU A 167 -17.21 1.21 -1.28
CA GLU A 167 -15.86 0.62 -1.23
C GLU A 167 -15.79 -0.66 -0.38
N LYS A 168 -15.82 -1.81 -1.06
CA LYS A 168 -15.76 -3.16 -0.44
C LYS A 168 -14.43 -3.51 0.23
N SER A 169 -13.35 -2.81 -0.12
CA SER A 169 -12.02 -3.09 0.45
C SER A 169 -11.96 -2.59 1.89
N VAL A 170 -11.49 -3.45 2.80
CA VAL A 170 -11.37 -3.15 4.23
C VAL A 170 -10.13 -2.31 4.56
N GLY A 171 -9.27 -2.07 3.58
CA GLY A 171 -8.02 -1.35 3.74
C GLY A 171 -7.19 -1.28 2.46
N ILE A 172 -5.97 -0.76 2.60
CA ILE A 172 -4.94 -0.64 1.57
C ILE A 172 -3.69 -1.31 2.12
N VAL A 173 -3.07 -2.22 1.36
CA VAL A 173 -1.72 -2.77 1.63
C VAL A 173 -0.70 -1.93 0.87
N GLY A 174 0.17 -1.24 1.62
CA GLY A 174 1.16 -0.30 1.10
C GLY A 174 2.61 -0.73 1.34
N GLU A 175 3.55 0.13 0.98
CA GLU A 175 5.00 -0.12 1.02
C GLU A 175 5.48 -0.58 2.40
N ASN A 176 5.01 0.04 3.50
CA ASN A 176 5.43 -0.33 4.85
C ASN A 176 5.09 -1.79 5.26
N TYR A 177 4.16 -2.45 4.55
CA TYR A 177 3.96 -3.89 4.62
C TYR A 177 4.83 -4.63 3.59
N LEU A 178 4.77 -4.19 2.33
CA LEU A 178 5.36 -4.90 1.19
C LEU A 178 6.90 -4.99 1.25
N LYS A 179 7.59 -3.96 1.76
CA LYS A 179 9.07 -3.90 1.79
C LYS A 179 9.77 -4.87 2.73
N ASN A 180 9.01 -5.65 3.50
CA ASN A 180 9.52 -6.75 4.31
C ASN A 180 9.68 -8.05 3.50
N PHE A 181 9.27 -8.03 2.22
CA PHE A 181 9.24 -9.18 1.33
C PHE A 181 9.90 -8.85 -0.02
N ASP A 182 10.44 -9.88 -0.66
CA ASP A 182 10.57 -9.91 -2.11
C ASP A 182 9.17 -10.22 -2.69
N VAL A 183 8.63 -9.28 -3.48
CA VAL A 183 7.22 -9.28 -3.90
C VAL A 183 7.10 -9.61 -5.39
N VAL A 184 6.25 -10.59 -5.71
CA VAL A 184 5.90 -10.95 -7.09
C VAL A 184 4.41 -10.71 -7.31
N ILE A 185 4.05 -9.81 -8.23
CA ILE A 185 2.67 -9.54 -8.66
C ILE A 185 2.48 -10.14 -10.06
N ASP A 186 1.77 -11.26 -10.16
CA ASP A 186 1.50 -11.98 -11.41
C ASP A 186 0.04 -11.81 -11.85
N PHE A 187 -0.20 -10.85 -12.74
CA PHE A 187 -1.51 -10.61 -13.38
C PHE A 187 -1.87 -11.64 -14.47
N GLY A 188 -1.01 -12.63 -14.73
CA GLY A 188 -1.29 -13.77 -15.59
C GLY A 188 -1.91 -14.91 -14.79
N ARG A 189 -1.36 -15.16 -13.60
CA ARG A 189 -1.83 -16.16 -12.62
C ARG A 189 -2.85 -15.63 -11.62
N MET A 190 -3.10 -14.32 -11.60
CA MET A 190 -3.93 -13.62 -10.60
C MET A 190 -3.42 -13.89 -9.17
N ARG A 191 -2.11 -13.70 -8.95
CA ARG A 191 -1.47 -14.00 -7.67
C ARG A 191 -0.44 -12.95 -7.27
N VAL A 192 -0.42 -12.59 -5.99
CA VAL A 192 0.70 -11.99 -5.27
C VAL A 192 1.40 -13.09 -4.49
N ASP A 193 2.67 -13.34 -4.80
CA ASP A 193 3.55 -14.16 -3.99
C ASP A 193 4.51 -13.26 -3.20
N LEU A 194 4.72 -13.62 -1.93
CA LEU A 194 5.60 -12.91 -1.00
C LEU A 194 6.62 -13.92 -0.46
N ALA A 195 7.90 -13.58 -0.54
CA ALA A 195 8.98 -14.28 0.17
C ALA A 195 9.60 -13.33 1.20
N PRO A 196 9.69 -13.68 2.50
CA PRO A 196 10.24 -12.77 3.50
C PRO A 196 11.72 -12.53 3.22
N ILE A 197 12.11 -11.25 3.22
CA ILE A 197 13.52 -10.88 3.25
C ILE A 197 14.09 -11.42 4.56
N ALA A 198 15.28 -12.04 4.50
CA ALA A 198 15.88 -12.80 5.61
C ALA A 198 16.43 -11.93 6.76
N LEU A 199 15.62 -11.00 7.27
CA LEU A 199 15.86 -10.13 8.42
C LEU A 199 14.60 -10.05 9.31
N MET A 200 13.93 -11.19 9.56
CA MET A 200 13.06 -11.32 10.74
C MET A 200 13.90 -11.42 12.03
N VAL A 201 14.67 -10.37 12.29
CA VAL A 201 15.06 -9.98 13.65
C VAL A 201 13.77 -9.60 14.40
N ALA A 202 13.79 -9.66 15.72
CA ALA A 202 12.65 -9.34 16.60
C ALA A 202 11.94 -8.03 16.20
N PRO A 203 10.60 -7.93 16.38
CA PRO A 203 9.78 -6.83 15.86
C PRO A 203 10.39 -5.47 16.22
N GLN A 204 10.85 -4.76 15.18
CA GLN A 204 11.46 -3.45 15.30
C GLN A 204 10.46 -2.47 15.93
N GLU A 205 10.88 -1.77 16.98
CA GLU A 205 10.11 -0.64 17.50
C GLU A 205 10.11 0.48 16.46
N ILE A 206 9.01 0.60 15.73
CA ILE A 206 8.71 1.82 14.97
C ILE A 206 8.41 2.90 16.02
N GLU A 207 9.43 3.67 16.40
CA GLU A 207 9.24 4.87 17.22
C GLU A 207 8.21 5.79 16.55
N PRO A 208 7.32 6.42 17.34
CA PRO A 208 6.46 7.46 16.79
C PRO A 208 7.32 8.64 16.34
N LEU A 209 7.01 9.18 15.17
CA LEU A 209 7.45 10.54 14.82
C LEU A 209 7.08 11.47 15.98
N THR A 210 8.09 12.01 16.66
CA THR A 210 7.90 12.87 17.83
C THR A 210 7.17 14.14 17.39
N PRO A 211 6.13 14.59 18.13
CA PRO A 211 5.60 15.93 17.95
C PRO A 211 6.70 16.94 18.29
N ASP A 212 6.76 18.06 17.56
CA ASP A 212 7.80 19.07 17.71
C ASP A 212 7.99 19.48 19.19
N SER A 213 9.22 19.35 19.69
CA SER A 213 9.60 19.84 21.01
C SER A 213 9.25 21.33 21.13
N PRO A 214 8.57 21.78 22.22
CA PRO A 214 8.17 23.17 22.35
C PRO A 214 9.39 24.09 22.28
N SER A 215 9.27 25.14 21.45
CA SER A 215 10.34 26.09 21.19
C SER A 215 10.89 26.69 22.49
N ARG A 216 12.20 26.55 22.73
CA ARG A 216 12.89 27.25 23.82
C ARG A 216 12.61 28.75 23.69
N GLN A 217 11.97 29.32 24.70
CA GLN A 217 11.93 30.78 24.86
C GLN A 217 13.36 31.28 25.08
N VAL A 218 13.73 32.34 24.37
CA VAL A 218 14.95 33.11 24.66
C VAL A 218 14.58 34.14 25.73
N PRO A 219 15.34 34.25 26.84
CA PRO A 219 15.15 35.32 27.84
C PRO A 219 15.36 36.73 27.23
N PRO A 220 14.91 37.80 27.92
CA PRO A 220 14.87 39.16 27.38
C PRO A 220 16.25 39.82 27.22
#